data_AF-A0A1H3D3M1-F1
#
_entry.id   AF-A0A1H3D3M1-F1
#
_cell.length_a   1.000
_cell.length_b   1.000
_cell.length_c   1.000
_cell.angle_alpha   90.00
_cell.angle_beta   90.00
_cell.angle_gamma   90.00
#
_symmetry.space_group_name_H-M   'P 1'
#
loop_
_entity.id
_entity.type
_entity.pdbx_description
1 polymer ?
#
loop_
_entity_poly.entity_id
_entity_poly.type
_entity_poly.pdbx_seq_one_letter_code
_entity_poly.pdbx_strand_id
1 'polypeptide(L)'
;MIAESVILVNLLVTLICVWAAMIVNSKFLRPAALNRKRFAIYELRDSLAILAMKGVVNEKSEEYVTLTRLMNNCLNSTKDFSITNFLKLQSKIVTDKKLRSHLESILEKIRNEEMPEEYRKIVSQFFEVSREIYEHKTWMLVNILRPLIFIFGFFAHGVKALRRIRNFLVYQKNRIDNIEHEIEENISKFAI
;
A
#
# COMPACT_ATOMS: atom_id res chain seq x y z
N MET A 1 -25.47 -33.07 -16.44
CA MET A 1 -24.87 -33.87 -15.35
C MET A 1 -23.40 -34.20 -15.54
N ILE A 2 -22.95 -34.98 -16.55
CA ILE A 2 -21.51 -35.36 -16.65
C ILE A 2 -20.60 -34.15 -16.93
N ALA A 3 -21.02 -33.20 -17.76
CA ALA A 3 -20.22 -32.00 -18.05
C ALA A 3 -20.10 -31.06 -16.84
N GLU A 4 -21.17 -30.88 -16.08
CA GLU A 4 -21.20 -30.02 -14.88
C GLU A 4 -20.33 -30.58 -13.76
N SER A 5 -20.34 -31.91 -13.56
CA SER A 5 -19.49 -32.55 -12.56
C SER A 5 -18.00 -32.47 -12.94
N VAL A 6 -17.66 -32.62 -14.22
CA VAL A 6 -16.28 -32.43 -14.71
C VAL A 6 -15.81 -30.98 -14.52
N ILE A 7 -16.67 -30.00 -14.82
CA ILE A 7 -16.36 -28.57 -14.59
C ILE A 7 -16.13 -28.30 -13.10
N LEU A 8 -17.00 -28.79 -12.21
CA LEU A 8 -16.87 -28.64 -10.76
C LEU A 8 -15.57 -29.26 -10.22
N VAL A 9 -15.22 -30.46 -10.66
CA VAL A 9 -13.97 -31.12 -10.24
C VAL A 9 -12.75 -30.36 -10.72
N ASN A 10 -12.72 -29.91 -11.98
CA ASN A 10 -11.62 -29.08 -12.49
C ASN A 10 -11.49 -27.75 -11.74
N LEU A 11 -12.62 -27.13 -11.38
CA LEU A 11 -12.65 -25.90 -10.60
C LEU A 11 -12.12 -26.13 -9.18
N LEU A 12 -12.45 -27.26 -8.56
CA LEU A 12 -11.93 -27.64 -7.24
C LEU A 12 -10.42 -27.94 -7.27
N VAL A 13 -9.96 -28.69 -8.28
CA VAL A 13 -8.53 -29.00 -8.46
C VAL A 13 -7.72 -27.72 -8.70
N THR A 14 -8.20 -26.83 -9.57
CA THR A 14 -7.53 -25.54 -9.81
C THR A 14 -7.49 -24.66 -8.57
N LEU A 15 -8.57 -24.64 -7.76
CA LEU A 15 -8.58 -23.90 -6.49
C LEU A 15 -7.53 -24.44 -5.51
N ILE A 16 -7.41 -25.77 -5.40
CA ILE A 16 -6.42 -26.44 -4.55
C ILE A 16 -5.00 -26.14 -5.03
N CYS A 17 -4.76 -26.19 -6.36
CA CYS A 17 -3.46 -25.85 -6.93
C CYS A 17 -3.07 -24.38 -6.65
N VAL A 18 -4.00 -23.44 -6.83
CA VAL A 18 -3.78 -22.02 -6.53
C VAL A 18 -3.52 -21.82 -5.03
N TRP A 19 -4.26 -22.52 -4.17
CA TRP A 19 -4.05 -22.47 -2.72
C TRP A 19 -2.67 -23.01 -2.30
N ALA A 20 -2.26 -24.15 -2.85
CA ALA A 20 -0.94 -24.72 -2.61
C ALA A 20 0.18 -23.78 -3.10
N ALA A 21 0.02 -23.18 -4.29
CA ALA A 21 0.96 -22.19 -4.82
C ALA A 21 1.06 -20.94 -3.91
N MET A 22 -0.07 -20.46 -3.38
CA MET A 22 -0.09 -19.35 -2.42
C MET A 22 0.62 -19.71 -1.11
N ILE A 23 0.45 -20.93 -0.59
CA ILE A 23 1.15 -21.40 0.60
C ILE A 23 2.66 -21.46 0.37
N VAL A 24 3.10 -22.07 -0.74
CA VAL A 24 4.53 -22.17 -1.06
C VAL A 24 5.15 -20.78 -1.22
N ASN A 25 4.46 -19.89 -1.92
CA ASN A 25 4.93 -18.52 -2.12
C ASN A 25 5.04 -17.73 -0.80
N SER A 26 4.04 -17.86 0.08
CA SER A 26 4.02 -17.16 1.37
C SER A 26 5.00 -17.73 2.40
N LYS A 27 5.19 -19.05 2.45
CA LYS A 27 6.08 -19.71 3.41
C LYS A 27 7.55 -19.76 2.99
N PHE A 28 7.85 -19.85 1.69
CA PHE A 28 9.22 -20.11 1.24
C PHE A 28 9.80 -19.00 0.36
N LEU A 29 9.11 -18.65 -0.74
CA LEU A 29 9.67 -17.71 -1.73
C LEU A 29 9.79 -16.28 -1.19
N ARG A 30 8.74 -15.76 -0.56
CA ARG A 30 8.77 -14.41 0.03
C ARG A 30 9.80 -14.29 1.17
N PRO A 31 9.85 -15.22 2.14
CA PRO A 31 10.88 -15.16 3.18
C PRO A 31 12.30 -15.26 2.64
N ALA A 32 12.55 -16.09 1.62
CA ALA A 32 13.87 -16.18 0.98
C ALA A 32 14.27 -14.85 0.31
N ALA A 33 13.35 -14.23 -0.44
CA ALA A 33 13.59 -12.93 -1.06
C ALA A 33 13.86 -11.82 -0.02
N LEU A 34 13.13 -11.82 1.10
CA LEU A 34 13.35 -10.89 2.20
C LEU A 34 14.66 -11.14 2.95
N ASN A 35 15.07 -12.40 3.13
CA ASN A 35 16.35 -12.74 3.74
C ASN A 35 17.53 -12.22 2.90
N ARG A 36 17.47 -12.35 1.57
CA ARG A 36 18.50 -11.77 0.68
C ARG A 36 18.66 -10.26 0.92
N LYS A 37 17.54 -9.53 0.99
CA LYS A 37 17.55 -8.08 1.25
C LYS A 37 18.03 -7.76 2.67
N ARG A 38 17.70 -8.60 3.65
CA ARG A 38 18.19 -8.48 5.03
C ARG A 38 19.71 -8.61 5.11
N PHE A 39 20.29 -9.57 4.38
CA PHE A 39 21.74 -9.74 4.30
C PHE A 39 22.43 -8.54 3.65
N ALA A 40 21.84 -7.94 2.62
CA ALA A 40 22.35 -6.70 2.03
C ALA A 40 22.40 -5.55 3.06
N ILE A 41 21.39 -5.43 3.95
CA ILE A 41 21.45 -4.42 5.02
C ILE A 41 22.54 -4.75 6.06
N TYR A 42 22.74 -6.02 6.39
CA TYR A 42 23.86 -6.41 7.27
C TYR A 42 25.21 -6.02 6.67
N GLU A 43 25.42 -6.30 5.39
CA GLU A 43 26.63 -5.90 4.66
C GLU A 43 26.84 -4.39 4.66
N LEU A 44 25.80 -3.60 4.43
CA LEU A 44 25.87 -2.13 4.46
C LEU A 44 26.18 -1.58 5.85
N ARG A 45 25.59 -2.17 6.90
CA ARG A 45 25.87 -1.80 8.29
C ARG A 45 27.32 -2.11 8.66
N ASP A 46 27.82 -3.27 8.26
CA ASP A 46 29.18 -3.67 8.56
C ASP A 46 30.19 -2.83 7.76
N SER A 47 29.87 -2.49 6.51
CA SER A 47 30.64 -1.53 5.70
C SER A 47 30.69 -0.14 6.33
N LEU A 48 29.56 0.32 6.88
CA LEU A 48 29.47 1.59 7.60
C LEU A 48 30.36 1.58 8.87
N ALA A 49 30.36 0.48 9.62
CA ALA A 49 31.23 0.32 10.78
C ALA A 49 32.72 0.33 10.39
N ILE A 50 33.07 -0.28 9.25
CA ILE A 50 34.45 -0.24 8.72
C ILE A 50 34.87 1.19 8.37
N LEU A 51 33.99 2.01 7.78
CA LEU A 51 34.29 3.43 7.51
C LEU A 51 34.56 4.22 8.78
N ALA A 52 33.76 3.97 9.82
CA ALA A 52 33.95 4.56 11.13
C ALA A 52 35.30 4.15 11.76
N MET A 53 35.63 2.85 11.72
CA MET A 53 36.91 2.33 12.23
C MET A 53 38.13 2.91 11.50
N LYS A 54 38.00 3.20 10.20
CA LYS A 54 39.04 3.87 9.41
C LYS A 54 39.18 5.37 9.73
N GLY A 55 38.31 5.95 10.56
CA GLY A 55 38.28 7.37 10.87
C GLY A 55 37.70 8.25 9.75
N VAL A 56 37.11 7.63 8.71
CA VAL A 56 36.52 8.34 7.56
C VAL A 56 35.21 9.02 7.94
N VAL A 57 34.48 8.45 8.92
CA VAL A 57 33.24 9.01 9.47
C VAL A 57 33.32 8.99 10.99
N ASN A 58 32.90 10.06 11.65
CA ASN A 58 32.86 10.11 13.11
C ASN A 58 31.69 9.28 13.65
N GLU A 59 31.96 8.28 14.49
CA GLU A 59 30.94 7.45 15.15
C GLU A 59 29.94 8.23 16.01
N LYS A 60 30.37 9.40 16.52
CA LYS A 60 29.53 10.30 17.32
C LYS A 60 28.76 11.31 16.48
N SER A 61 28.97 11.31 15.16
CA SER A 61 28.21 12.18 14.26
C SER A 61 26.73 11.80 14.27
N GLU A 62 25.89 12.82 14.18
CA GLU A 62 24.44 12.65 14.22
C GLU A 62 23.94 11.83 13.02
N GLU A 63 24.59 12.00 11.88
CA GLU A 63 24.35 11.32 10.62
C GLU A 63 24.64 9.81 10.75
N TYR A 64 25.80 9.45 11.30
CA TYR A 64 26.19 8.05 11.53
C TYR A 64 25.23 7.34 12.49
N VAL A 65 24.92 7.99 13.63
CA VAL A 65 24.00 7.44 14.64
C VAL A 65 22.62 7.24 14.05
N THR A 66 22.14 8.20 13.25
CA THR A 66 20.84 8.12 12.61
C THR A 66 20.79 7.03 11.56
N LEU A 67 21.78 6.94 10.67
CA LEU A 67 21.85 5.91 9.64
C LEU A 67 21.90 4.51 10.25
N THR A 68 22.73 4.32 11.29
CA THR A 68 22.82 3.06 12.04
C THR A 68 21.48 2.70 12.69
N ARG A 69 20.79 3.68 13.29
CA ARG A 69 19.46 3.49 13.86
C ARG A 69 18.44 3.09 12.78
N LEU A 70 18.47 3.71 11.62
CA LEU A 70 17.60 3.39 10.48
C LEU A 70 17.85 1.97 9.96
N MET A 71 19.12 1.58 9.77
CA MET A 71 19.50 0.23 9.35
C MET A 71 19.03 -0.83 10.35
N ASN A 72 19.27 -0.61 11.64
CA ASN A 72 18.82 -1.53 12.70
C ASN A 72 17.30 -1.62 12.78
N ASN A 73 16.59 -0.50 12.64
CA ASN A 73 15.13 -0.50 12.58
C ASN A 73 14.62 -1.26 11.35
N CYS A 74 15.28 -1.10 10.20
CA CYS A 74 14.93 -1.82 8.98
C CYS A 74 15.12 -3.34 9.17
N LEU A 75 16.26 -3.77 9.70
CA LEU A 75 16.56 -5.16 10.06
C LEU A 75 15.52 -5.75 11.02
N ASN A 76 15.21 -5.04 12.11
CA ASN A 76 14.20 -5.48 13.07
C ASN A 76 12.82 -5.60 12.42
N SER A 77 12.45 -4.63 11.56
CA SER A 77 11.19 -4.71 10.82
C SER A 77 11.13 -5.95 9.93
N THR A 78 12.24 -6.35 9.30
CA THR A 78 12.27 -7.53 8.41
C THR A 78 12.13 -8.86 9.14
N LYS A 79 12.52 -8.96 10.42
CA LYS A 79 12.44 -10.21 11.20
C LYS A 79 11.00 -10.65 11.46
N ASP A 80 10.12 -9.73 11.85
CA ASP A 80 8.80 -10.11 12.35
C ASP A 80 7.76 -10.34 11.25
N PHE A 81 8.10 -10.13 9.97
CA PHE A 81 7.15 -10.12 8.83
C PHE A 81 5.87 -9.28 9.08
N SER A 82 5.90 -8.42 10.10
CA SER A 82 4.75 -7.69 10.59
C SER A 82 4.59 -6.43 9.75
N ILE A 83 3.63 -6.48 8.82
CA ILE A 83 3.21 -5.32 8.03
C ILE A 83 2.73 -4.20 8.97
N THR A 84 2.16 -4.53 10.14
CA THR A 84 1.67 -3.55 11.11
C THR A 84 2.81 -2.77 11.77
N ASN A 85 3.90 -3.43 12.18
CA ASN A 85 5.09 -2.74 12.72
C ASN A 85 5.72 -1.82 11.67
N PHE A 86 5.74 -2.28 10.42
CA PHE A 86 6.25 -1.50 9.29
C PHE A 86 5.40 -0.27 9.01
N LEU A 87 4.08 -0.42 8.91
CA LEU A 87 3.14 0.69 8.71
C LEU A 87 3.14 1.66 9.88
N LYS A 88 3.29 1.18 11.12
CA LYS A 88 3.42 2.03 12.31
C LYS A 88 4.67 2.91 12.24
N LEU A 89 5.79 2.35 11.79
CA LEU A 89 7.04 3.08 11.61
C LEU A 89 6.92 4.11 10.48
N GLN A 90 6.32 3.75 9.36
CA GLN A 90 6.06 4.66 8.24
C GLN A 90 5.08 5.79 8.61
N SER A 91 3.99 5.45 9.30
CA SER A 91 3.05 6.44 9.83
C SER A 91 3.75 7.38 10.80
N LYS A 92 4.64 6.89 11.66
CA LYS A 92 5.43 7.76 12.53
C LYS A 92 6.32 8.71 11.73
N ILE A 93 7.00 8.23 10.69
CA ILE A 93 7.84 9.08 9.82
C ILE A 93 7.02 10.14 9.09
N VAL A 94 5.84 9.79 8.57
CA VAL A 94 4.99 10.71 7.81
C VAL A 94 4.30 11.74 8.71
N THR A 95 3.83 11.32 9.89
CA THR A 95 3.07 12.17 10.81
C THR A 95 3.98 13.06 11.67
N ASP A 96 5.19 12.59 12.00
CA ASP A 96 6.15 13.34 12.82
C ASP A 96 6.96 14.33 11.96
N LYS A 97 6.48 15.57 11.89
CA LYS A 97 7.14 16.67 11.16
C LYS A 97 8.58 16.92 11.64
N LYS A 98 8.87 16.72 12.93
CA LYS A 98 10.21 16.97 13.49
C LYS A 98 11.18 15.89 13.02
N LEU A 99 10.77 14.63 13.06
CA LEU A 99 11.56 13.52 12.54
C LEU A 99 11.81 13.66 11.05
N ARG A 100 10.80 14.07 10.28
CA ARG A 100 10.93 14.28 8.84
C ARG A 100 11.92 15.41 8.50
N SER A 101 11.76 16.57 9.14
CA SER A 101 12.67 17.71 8.93
C SER A 101 14.11 17.35 9.32
N HIS A 102 14.27 16.57 10.39
CA HIS A 102 15.57 16.07 10.80
C HIS A 102 16.20 15.12 9.77
N LEU A 103 15.43 14.18 9.22
CA LEU A 103 15.91 13.29 8.15
C LEU A 103 16.25 14.06 6.86
N GLU A 104 15.44 15.05 6.49
CA GLU A 104 15.71 15.93 5.35
C GLU A 104 17.02 16.72 5.56
N SER A 105 17.26 17.26 6.77
CA SER A 105 18.52 17.96 7.08
C SER A 105 19.76 17.05 6.99
N ILE A 106 19.65 15.78 7.40
CA ILE A 106 20.74 14.80 7.29
C ILE A 106 21.00 14.46 5.83
N LEU A 107 19.94 14.22 5.05
CA LEU A 107 20.08 13.97 3.61
C LEU A 107 20.69 15.16 2.88
N GLU A 108 20.32 16.37 3.27
CA GLU A 108 20.85 17.59 2.70
C GLU A 108 22.32 17.79 3.05
N LYS A 109 22.75 17.54 4.29
CA LYS A 109 24.16 17.50 4.67
C LYS A 109 24.93 16.45 3.87
N ILE A 110 24.40 15.24 3.74
CA ILE A 110 25.04 14.16 2.96
C ILE A 110 25.19 14.53 1.47
N ARG A 111 24.27 15.34 0.93
CA ARG A 111 24.30 15.80 -0.46
C ARG A 111 25.21 17.00 -0.68
N ASN A 112 25.25 17.93 0.27
CA ASN A 112 25.85 19.24 0.09
C ASN A 112 27.24 19.37 0.76
N GLU A 113 27.55 18.60 1.80
CA GLU A 113 28.88 18.57 2.42
C GLU A 113 29.81 17.59 1.68
N GLU A 114 31.12 17.79 1.79
CA GLU A 114 32.20 16.92 1.28
C GLU A 114 32.26 15.57 1.99
N MET A 115 31.12 14.91 2.17
CA MET A 115 31.06 13.57 2.73
C MET A 115 31.82 12.61 1.79
N PRO A 116 32.63 11.71 2.35
CA PRO A 116 33.37 10.72 1.59
C PRO A 116 32.45 9.97 0.62
N GLU A 117 32.91 9.75 -0.61
CA GLU A 117 32.13 9.07 -1.65
C GLU A 117 31.65 7.68 -1.18
N GLU A 118 32.50 6.97 -0.44
CA GLU A 118 32.18 5.68 0.16
C GLU A 118 30.96 5.76 1.10
N TYR A 119 30.85 6.82 1.91
CA TYR A 119 29.71 7.02 2.80
C TYR A 119 28.43 7.34 2.02
N ARG A 120 28.51 8.23 1.02
CA ARG A 120 27.37 8.56 0.15
C ARG A 120 26.84 7.32 -0.59
N LYS A 121 27.74 6.45 -1.04
CA LYS A 121 27.39 5.19 -1.69
C LYS A 121 26.62 4.25 -0.75
N ILE A 122 27.09 4.08 0.50
CA ILE A 122 26.39 3.26 1.50
C ILE A 122 24.99 3.81 1.79
N VAL A 123 24.86 5.12 1.95
CA VAL A 123 23.57 5.78 2.18
C VAL A 123 22.62 5.52 1.02
N SER A 124 23.08 5.73 -0.22
CA SER A 124 22.29 5.49 -1.43
C SER A 124 21.83 4.04 -1.54
N GLN A 125 22.75 3.08 -1.38
CA GLN A 125 22.44 1.64 -1.41
C GLN A 125 21.47 1.25 -0.29
N PHE A 126 21.60 1.83 0.91
CA PHE A 126 20.67 1.59 2.00
C PHE A 126 19.24 2.02 1.67
N PHE A 127 19.06 3.21 1.09
CA PHE A 127 17.73 3.68 0.70
C PHE A 127 17.14 2.86 -0.43
N GLU A 128 17.95 2.42 -1.40
CA GLU A 128 17.52 1.53 -2.47
C GLU A 128 17.01 0.19 -1.93
N VAL A 129 17.81 -0.50 -1.11
CA VAL A 129 17.42 -1.78 -0.48
C VAL A 129 16.20 -1.59 0.43
N SER A 130 16.14 -0.50 1.18
CA SER A 130 14.99 -0.19 2.05
C SER A 130 13.71 0.05 1.26
N ARG A 131 13.79 0.74 0.11
CA ARG A 131 12.66 0.90 -0.83
C ARG A 131 12.20 -0.45 -1.36
N GLU A 132 13.12 -1.32 -1.76
CA GLU A 132 12.75 -2.66 -2.24
C GLU A 132 12.08 -3.52 -1.16
N ILE A 133 12.48 -3.38 0.11
CA ILE A 133 11.82 -4.05 1.24
C ILE A 133 10.43 -3.46 1.46
N TYR A 134 10.30 -2.13 1.36
CA TYR A 134 9.02 -1.43 1.44
C TYR A 134 8.04 -1.95 0.40
N GLU A 135 8.44 -1.96 -0.87
CA GLU A 135 7.61 -2.42 -1.97
C GLU A 135 7.20 -3.88 -1.77
N HIS A 136 8.15 -4.74 -1.38
CA HIS A 136 7.86 -6.15 -1.14
C HIS A 136 6.82 -6.37 -0.02
N LYS A 137 6.91 -5.60 1.07
CA LYS A 137 5.96 -5.69 2.19
C LYS A 137 4.60 -5.07 1.88
N THR A 138 4.58 -3.96 1.14
CA THR A 138 3.34 -3.22 0.85
C THR A 138 2.60 -3.76 -0.36
N TRP A 139 3.25 -4.51 -1.26
CA TRP A 139 2.64 -5.09 -2.45
C TRP A 139 1.36 -5.87 -2.14
N MET A 140 1.38 -6.69 -1.07
CA MET A 140 0.19 -7.45 -0.67
C MET A 140 -0.93 -6.52 -0.17
N LEU A 141 -0.59 -5.51 0.61
CA LEU A 141 -1.53 -4.54 1.13
C LEU A 141 -2.19 -3.75 -0.01
N VAL A 142 -1.40 -3.27 -0.96
CA VAL A 142 -1.86 -2.54 -2.15
C VAL A 142 -2.75 -3.42 -3.02
N ASN A 143 -2.36 -4.67 -3.27
CA ASN A 143 -3.14 -5.59 -4.10
C ASN A 143 -4.44 -6.07 -3.43
N ILE A 144 -4.55 -6.01 -2.10
CA ILE A 144 -5.80 -6.30 -1.39
C ILE A 144 -6.67 -5.04 -1.27
N LEU A 145 -6.08 -3.90 -0.92
CA LEU A 145 -6.82 -2.64 -0.73
C LEU A 145 -7.37 -2.08 -2.04
N ARG A 146 -6.61 -2.14 -3.14
CA ARG A 146 -7.04 -1.59 -4.43
C ARG A 146 -8.35 -2.18 -4.95
N PRO A 147 -8.55 -3.52 -5.00
CA PRO A 147 -9.84 -4.08 -5.39
C PRO A 147 -10.94 -3.78 -4.38
N LEU A 148 -10.67 -3.75 -3.08
CA LEU A 148 -11.66 -3.34 -2.07
C LEU A 148 -12.13 -1.89 -2.30
N ILE A 149 -11.20 -0.95 -2.46
CA ILE A 149 -11.51 0.46 -2.77
C ILE A 149 -12.31 0.56 -4.06
N PHE A 150 -11.96 -0.23 -5.08
CA PHE A 150 -12.69 -0.26 -6.35
C PHE A 150 -14.13 -0.75 -6.15
N ILE A 151 -14.32 -1.86 -5.42
CA ILE A 151 -15.65 -2.43 -5.12
C ILE A 151 -16.49 -1.42 -4.33
N PHE A 152 -15.97 -0.87 -3.24
CA PHE A 152 -16.69 0.12 -2.43
C PHE A 152 -16.99 1.41 -3.22
N GLY A 153 -16.04 1.88 -4.03
CA GLY A 153 -16.22 3.02 -4.90
C GLY A 153 -17.30 2.80 -5.97
N PHE A 154 -17.33 1.60 -6.55
CA PHE A 154 -18.34 1.16 -7.51
C PHE A 154 -19.73 1.08 -6.87
N PHE A 155 -19.87 0.45 -5.70
CA PHE A 155 -21.13 0.41 -4.96
C PHE A 155 -21.61 1.81 -4.57
N ALA A 156 -20.73 2.69 -4.10
CA ALA A 156 -21.09 4.06 -3.75
C ALA A 156 -21.60 4.85 -4.97
N HIS A 157 -20.99 4.67 -6.14
CA HIS A 157 -21.48 5.26 -7.39
C HIS A 157 -22.81 4.63 -7.84
N GLY A 158 -22.96 3.30 -7.75
CA GLY A 158 -24.19 2.60 -8.06
C GLY A 158 -25.37 3.08 -7.21
N VAL A 159 -25.18 3.24 -5.89
CA VAL A 159 -26.20 3.78 -4.98
C VAL A 159 -26.57 5.21 -5.35
N LYS A 160 -25.60 6.06 -5.68
CA LYS A 160 -25.88 7.43 -6.14
C LYS A 160 -26.67 7.45 -7.46
N ALA A 161 -26.33 6.58 -8.40
CA ALA A 161 -27.03 6.45 -9.68
C ALA A 161 -28.47 5.96 -9.47
N LEU A 162 -28.67 4.93 -8.66
CA LEU A 162 -30.00 4.41 -8.30
C LEU A 162 -30.87 5.48 -7.62
N ARG A 163 -30.29 6.28 -6.72
CA ARG A 163 -31.02 7.39 -6.07
C ARG A 163 -31.45 8.47 -7.09
N ARG A 164 -30.61 8.79 -8.08
CA ARG A 164 -30.99 9.70 -9.18
C ARG A 164 -32.12 9.14 -10.03
N ILE A 165 -32.04 7.86 -10.41
CA ILE A 165 -33.06 7.19 -11.21
C ILE A 165 -34.39 7.16 -10.45
N ARG A 166 -34.37 6.80 -9.16
CA ARG A 166 -35.56 6.82 -8.31
C ARG A 166 -36.21 8.21 -8.28
N ASN A 167 -35.42 9.26 -8.08
CA ASN A 167 -35.95 10.63 -8.04
C ASN A 167 -36.56 11.05 -9.39
N PHE A 168 -35.94 10.64 -10.49
CA PHE A 168 -36.49 10.88 -11.84
C PHE A 168 -37.81 10.14 -12.06
N LEU A 169 -37.91 8.87 -11.65
CA LEU A 169 -39.14 8.10 -11.75
C LEU A 169 -40.27 8.67 -10.88
N VAL A 170 -39.95 9.12 -9.65
CA VAL A 170 -40.90 9.82 -8.78
C VAL A 170 -41.39 11.12 -9.43
N TYR A 171 -40.49 11.90 -10.02
CA TYR A 171 -40.85 13.12 -10.74
C TYR A 171 -41.77 12.84 -11.93
N GLN A 172 -41.46 11.83 -12.75
CA GLN A 172 -42.31 11.44 -13.88
C GLN A 172 -43.69 10.95 -13.42
N LYS A 173 -43.75 10.16 -12.34
CA LYS A 173 -45.02 9.73 -11.77
C LYS A 173 -45.87 10.92 -11.34
N ASN A 174 -45.32 11.83 -10.54
CA ASN A 174 -46.05 13.01 -10.09
C ASN A 174 -46.53 13.90 -11.25
N ARG A 175 -45.77 13.95 -12.36
CA ARG A 175 -46.17 14.67 -13.56
C ARG A 175 -47.36 14.02 -14.26
N ILE A 176 -47.39 12.69 -14.33
CA ILE A 176 -48.52 11.94 -14.90
C ILE A 176 -49.77 12.15 -14.04
N ASP A 177 -49.65 12.01 -12.72
CA ASP A 177 -50.76 12.19 -11.78
C ASP A 177 -51.36 13.62 -11.89
N ASN A 178 -50.51 14.64 -12.06
CA ASN A 178 -50.98 16.02 -12.29
C ASN A 178 -51.68 16.20 -13.63
N ILE A 179 -51.18 15.60 -14.72
CA ILE A 179 -51.82 15.67 -16.04
C ILE A 179 -53.17 14.96 -16.01
N GLU A 180 -53.26 13.81 -15.33
CA GLU A 180 -54.51 13.08 -15.16
C GLU A 180 -55.54 13.92 -14.40
N HIS A 181 -55.12 14.59 -13.32
CA HIS A 181 -55.97 15.51 -12.57
C HIS A 181 -56.43 16.71 -13.40
N GLU A 182 -55.55 17.32 -14.20
CA GLU A 182 -55.92 18.41 -15.12
C GLU A 182 -56.91 17.95 -16.20
N ILE A 183 -56.76 16.72 -16.70
CA ILE A 183 -57.69 16.13 -17.67
C ILE A 183 -59.05 15.88 -17.02
N GLU A 184 -59.11 15.31 -15.83
CA GLU A 184 -60.36 15.13 -15.08
C GLU A 184 -61.07 16.46 -14.80
N GLU A 185 -60.31 17.47 -14.36
CA GLU A 185 -60.84 18.81 -14.11
C GLU A 185 -61.41 19.42 -15.39
N ASN A 186 -60.71 19.29 -16.52
CA ASN A 186 -61.19 19.78 -17.82
C ASN A 186 -62.43 19.01 -18.30
N ILE A 187 -62.47 17.68 -18.18
CA ILE A 187 -63.67 16.88 -18.52
C ILE A 187 -64.86 17.34 -17.69
N SER A 188 -64.67 17.60 -16.39
CA SER A 188 -65.75 18.10 -15.53
C SER A 188 -66.27 19.48 -15.93
N LYS A 189 -65.40 20.36 -16.46
CA LYS A 189 -65.77 21.69 -16.97
C LYS A 189 -66.54 21.64 -18.30
N PHE A 190 -66.30 20.62 -19.13
CA PHE A 190 -66.98 20.44 -20.43
C PHE A 190 -68.26 19.58 -20.35
N ALA A 191 -68.58 19.02 -19.18
CA ALA A 191 -69.78 18.20 -18.96
C ALA A 191 -71.04 19.00 -18.54
N ILE A 192 -70.98 20.33 -18.61
CA ILE A 192 -72.09 21.30 -18.41
C ILE A 192 -72.54 21.81 -19.78
#